data_AF-A0A965Y9L9-F1
#
_entry.id   AF-A0A965Y9L9-F1
#
_cell.length_a   1.000
_cell.length_b   1.000
_cell.length_c   1.000
_cell.angle_alpha   90.00
_cell.angle_beta   90.00
_cell.angle_gamma   90.00
#
_symmetry.space_group_name_H-M   'P 1'
#
loop_
_entity.id
_entity.type
_entity.pdbx_description
1 polymer ?
#
loop_
_entity_poly.entity_id
_entity_poly.type
_entity_poly.pdbx_seq_one_letter_code
_entity_poly.pdbx_strand_id
1 'polypeptide(L)'
;MTKIITPWINKDYNSFTVKQELDNFKKQNFEILEYDSKLLNIRYLTIDAVIFMCKTIEWEFPGFSSEKSFTGLQQIEHQIKTNGGFNSIEDRFIIVSKNLKR
;
A
#
# COMPACT_ATOMS: atom_id res chain seq x y z
N MET A 1 -4.97 -7.57 -0.58
CA MET A 1 -6.00 -6.63 -1.06
C MET A 1 -7.04 -7.35 -1.92
N THR A 2 -8.30 -6.95 -1.79
CA THR A 2 -9.47 -7.54 -2.48
C THR A 2 -9.35 -7.36 -4.00
N LYS A 3 -9.81 -8.34 -4.79
CA LYS A 3 -9.72 -8.35 -6.28
C LYS A 3 -10.36 -7.14 -6.99
N ILE A 4 -11.06 -6.29 -6.26
CA ILE A 4 -11.91 -5.21 -6.74
C ILE A 4 -11.09 -3.96 -7.14
N ILE A 5 -10.03 -3.65 -6.39
CA ILE A 5 -9.11 -2.53 -6.69
C ILE A 5 -7.89 -2.95 -7.52
N THR A 6 -7.69 -4.27 -7.70
CA THR A 6 -6.55 -4.86 -8.42
C THR A 6 -6.29 -4.35 -9.83
N PRO A 7 -7.29 -3.93 -10.65
CA PRO A 7 -7.02 -3.39 -11.97
C PRO A 7 -6.14 -2.12 -11.98
N TRP A 8 -6.09 -1.41 -10.87
CA TRP A 8 -5.38 -0.12 -10.74
C TRP A 8 -4.13 -0.22 -9.89
N ILE A 9 -3.86 -1.38 -9.28
CA ILE A 9 -2.68 -1.56 -8.45
C ILE A 9 -1.45 -1.62 -9.34
N ASN A 10 -0.53 -0.68 -9.14
CA ASN A 10 0.80 -0.76 -9.72
C ASN A 10 1.58 -1.90 -9.07
N LYS A 11 1.96 -2.88 -9.89
CA LYS A 11 2.71 -4.06 -9.43
C LYS A 11 4.20 -3.80 -9.25
N ASP A 12 4.72 -2.68 -9.74
CA ASP A 12 6.13 -2.33 -9.64
C ASP A 12 6.58 -2.22 -8.17
N TYR A 13 5.66 -1.87 -7.28
CA TYR A 13 5.91 -1.75 -5.84
C TYR A 13 5.69 -3.04 -5.06
N ASN A 14 5.34 -4.16 -5.70
CA ASN A 14 5.20 -5.45 -4.99
C ASN A 14 6.53 -5.95 -4.40
N SER A 15 7.66 -5.48 -4.94
CA SER A 15 8.99 -5.79 -4.43
C SER A 15 9.40 -4.86 -3.27
N PHE A 16 8.64 -3.78 -3.00
CA PHE A 16 8.92 -2.82 -1.94
C PHE A 16 8.55 -3.39 -0.56
N THR A 17 9.38 -4.33 -0.12
CA THR A 17 9.23 -5.07 1.13
C THR A 17 10.45 -4.81 2.01
N VAL A 18 10.30 -4.89 3.33
CA VAL A 18 11.42 -4.71 4.27
C VAL A 18 12.60 -5.64 3.92
N LYS A 19 12.33 -6.88 3.51
CA LYS A 19 13.37 -7.85 3.13
C LYS A 19 14.17 -7.37 1.92
N GLN A 20 13.48 -6.95 0.86
CA GLN A 20 14.12 -6.50 -0.37
C GLN A 20 14.92 -5.22 -0.13
N GLU A 21 14.38 -4.29 0.66
CA GLU A 21 15.06 -3.05 0.97
C GLU A 21 16.30 -3.28 1.84
N LEU A 22 16.24 -4.15 2.86
CA LEU A 22 17.43 -4.53 3.64
C LEU A 22 18.56 -5.06 2.75
N ASP A 23 18.23 -5.88 1.75
CA ASP A 23 19.21 -6.39 0.79
C ASP A 23 19.75 -5.28 -0.13
N ASN A 24 18.90 -4.34 -0.55
CA ASN A 24 19.30 -3.18 -1.36
C ASN A 24 20.28 -2.28 -0.59
N PHE A 25 20.00 -1.96 0.67
CA PHE A 25 20.89 -1.16 1.52
C PHE A 25 22.25 -1.82 1.72
N LYS A 26 22.27 -3.13 2.04
CA LYS A 26 23.54 -3.89 2.18
C LYS A 26 24.37 -3.86 0.91
N LYS A 27 23.76 -4.05 -0.26
CA LYS A 27 24.44 -3.97 -1.58
C LYS A 27 25.03 -2.58 -1.85
N GLN A 28 24.48 -1.54 -1.24
CA GLN A 28 24.94 -0.16 -1.40
C GLN A 28 25.95 0.28 -0.34
N ASN A 29 26.56 -0.65 0.40
CA ASN A 29 27.50 -0.38 1.48
C ASN A 29 26.90 0.46 2.63
N PHE A 30 25.65 0.17 2.99
CA PHE A 30 25.07 0.65 4.23
C PHE A 30 25.17 -0.43 5.31
N GLU A 31 25.51 -0.02 6.52
CA GLU A 31 25.35 -0.83 7.73
C GLU A 31 23.91 -0.67 8.23
N ILE A 32 23.19 -1.77 8.47
CA ILE A 32 21.87 -1.75 9.09
C ILE A 32 22.05 -1.71 10.60
N LEU A 33 21.59 -0.64 11.24
CA LEU A 33 21.66 -0.45 12.68
C LEU A 33 20.42 -1.05 13.38
N GLU A 34 19.24 -0.80 12.80
CA GLU A 34 17.96 -1.26 13.32
C GLU A 34 16.94 -1.36 12.18
N TYR A 35 15.98 -2.27 12.32
CA TYR A 35 14.79 -2.28 11.47
C TYR A 35 13.61 -2.87 12.24
N ASP A 36 12.41 -2.45 11.85
CA ASP A 36 11.15 -3.05 12.32
C ASP A 36 10.13 -3.06 11.17
N SER A 37 9.19 -3.99 11.21
CA SER A 37 8.08 -4.04 10.26
C SER A 37 6.78 -4.51 10.89
N LYS A 38 5.68 -4.00 10.35
CA LYS A 38 4.34 -4.29 10.82
C LYS A 38 3.36 -4.35 9.66
N LEU A 39 2.64 -5.47 9.59
CA LEU A 39 1.42 -5.57 8.80
C LEU A 39 0.29 -4.89 9.56
N LEU A 40 -0.22 -3.79 8.99
CA LEU A 40 -1.37 -3.06 9.49
C LEU A 40 -2.62 -3.47 8.74
N ASN A 41 -3.71 -3.66 9.48
CA ASN A 41 -5.04 -3.84 8.91
C ASN A 41 -5.80 -2.52 9.01
N ILE A 42 -5.90 -1.81 7.89
CA ILE A 42 -6.62 -0.54 7.82
C ILE A 42 -8.07 -0.81 7.43
N ARG A 43 -9.00 -0.21 8.16
CA ARG A 43 -10.43 -0.34 7.91
C ARG A 43 -11.03 0.98 7.46
N TYR A 44 -11.52 1.00 6.23
CA TYR A 44 -12.24 2.12 5.64
C TYR A 44 -13.74 1.98 5.90
N LEU A 45 -14.32 2.98 6.57
CA LEU A 45 -15.73 2.95 6.97
C LEU A 45 -16.67 3.62 5.95
N THR A 46 -16.11 4.37 5.00
CA THR A 46 -16.87 5.06 3.95
C THR A 46 -16.20 4.87 2.60
N ILE A 47 -17.00 4.95 1.54
CA ILE A 47 -16.48 4.85 0.17
C ILE A 47 -15.59 6.05 -0.16
N ASP A 48 -15.90 7.23 0.38
CA ASP A 48 -15.10 8.44 0.17
C ASP A 48 -13.67 8.30 0.72
N ALA A 49 -13.50 7.60 1.85
CA ALA A 49 -12.17 7.33 2.41
C ALA A 49 -11.35 6.41 1.49
N VAL A 50 -11.98 5.43 0.84
CA VAL A 50 -11.34 4.57 -0.15
C VAL A 50 -10.96 5.37 -1.40
N ILE A 51 -11.86 6.21 -1.90
CA ILE A 51 -11.61 7.08 -3.06
C ILE A 51 -10.46 8.05 -2.75
N PHE A 52 -10.44 8.64 -1.56
CA PHE A 52 -9.37 9.52 -1.10
C PHE A 52 -8.02 8.80 -1.09
N MET A 53 -7.95 7.60 -0.52
CA MET A 53 -6.73 6.78 -0.53
C MET A 53 -6.25 6.51 -1.97
N CYS A 54 -7.12 6.03 -2.86
CA CYS A 54 -6.75 5.76 -4.24
C CYS A 54 -6.28 7.01 -5.00
N LYS A 55 -6.88 8.18 -4.73
CA LYS A 55 -6.43 9.45 -5.34
C LYS A 55 -5.10 9.95 -4.78
N THR A 56 -4.81 9.65 -3.51
CA THR A 56 -3.64 10.19 -2.81
C THR A 56 -2.38 9.37 -3.09
N ILE A 57 -2.51 8.04 -3.15
CA ILE A 57 -1.38 7.12 -3.31
C ILE A 57 -1.19 6.84 -4.81
N GLU A 58 -0.80 7.85 -5.57
CA GLU A 58 -0.70 7.77 -7.04
C GLU A 58 0.29 6.70 -7.52
N TRP A 59 1.34 6.42 -6.75
CA TRP A 59 2.30 5.39 -7.11
C TRP A 59 1.71 3.98 -7.02
N GLU A 60 0.74 3.76 -6.13
CA GLU A 60 0.03 2.48 -5.98
C GLU A 60 -1.19 2.41 -6.90
N PHE A 61 -1.89 3.52 -7.13
CA PHE A 61 -3.09 3.60 -7.97
C PHE A 61 -2.93 4.61 -9.12
N PRO A 62 -1.96 4.42 -10.03
CA PRO A 62 -1.66 5.41 -11.07
C PRO A 62 -2.86 5.64 -11.98
N GLY A 63 -3.20 6.92 -12.18
CA GLY A 63 -4.30 7.32 -13.07
C GLY A 63 -5.68 6.92 -12.56
N PHE A 64 -5.84 6.68 -11.25
CA PHE A 64 -7.12 6.35 -10.65
C PHE A 64 -8.20 7.38 -11.02
N SER A 65 -9.36 6.88 -11.45
CA SER A 65 -10.54 7.67 -11.75
C SER A 65 -11.78 6.99 -11.16
N SER A 66 -12.57 7.74 -10.42
CA SER A 66 -13.84 7.25 -9.85
C SER A 66 -14.84 6.86 -10.93
N GLU A 67 -14.86 7.57 -12.06
CA GLU A 67 -15.72 7.26 -13.20
C GLU A 67 -15.34 5.92 -13.84
N LYS A 68 -14.04 5.72 -14.10
CA LYS A 68 -13.53 4.46 -14.69
C LYS A 68 -13.62 3.27 -13.73
N SER A 69 -13.75 3.54 -12.43
CA SER A 69 -13.77 2.54 -11.37
C SER A 69 -15.15 2.35 -10.74
N PHE A 70 -16.21 2.93 -11.33
CA PHE A 70 -17.52 3.04 -10.72
C PHE A 70 -18.08 1.68 -10.25
N THR A 71 -18.04 0.65 -11.10
CA THR A 71 -18.50 -0.70 -10.76
C THR A 71 -17.75 -1.30 -9.57
N GLY A 72 -16.42 -1.10 -9.50
CA GLY A 72 -15.61 -1.57 -8.37
C GLY A 72 -15.92 -0.81 -7.09
N LEU A 73 -16.11 0.51 -7.19
CA LEU A 73 -16.49 1.35 -6.05
C LEU A 73 -17.88 0.97 -5.50
N GLN A 74 -18.85 0.65 -6.37
CA GLN A 74 -20.16 0.16 -5.94
C GLN A 74 -20.06 -1.16 -5.15
N GLN A 75 -19.18 -2.07 -5.57
CA GLN A 75 -18.94 -3.32 -4.84
C GLN A 75 -18.31 -3.06 -3.46
N ILE A 76 -17.36 -2.13 -3.38
CA ILE A 76 -16.74 -1.73 -2.12
C ILE A 76 -17.76 -1.06 -1.21
N GLU A 77 -18.60 -0.16 -1.74
CA GLU A 77 -19.66 0.48 -0.99
C GLU A 77 -20.66 -0.54 -0.44
N HIS A 78 -21.05 -1.54 -1.24
CA HIS A 78 -21.88 -2.63 -0.78
C HIS A 78 -21.20 -3.41 0.37
N GLN A 79 -19.92 -3.75 0.23
CA GLN A 79 -19.16 -4.42 1.31
C GLN A 79 -19.08 -3.58 2.59
N ILE A 80 -18.92 -2.27 2.47
CA ILE A 80 -18.92 -1.36 3.61
C ILE A 80 -20.28 -1.42 4.32
N LYS A 81 -21.38 -1.37 3.57
CA LYS A 81 -22.74 -1.42 4.11
C LYS A 81 -23.07 -2.77 4.75
N THR A 82 -22.60 -3.89 4.19
CA THR A 82 -22.90 -5.23 4.72
C THR A 82 -21.97 -5.62 5.87
N ASN A 83 -20.68 -5.30 5.78
CA ASN A 83 -19.66 -5.79 6.70
C ASN A 83 -19.22 -4.73 7.71
N GLY A 84 -19.74 -3.51 7.62
CA GLY A 84 -19.37 -2.36 8.44
C GLY A 84 -17.99 -1.77 8.10
N GLY A 85 -17.45 -2.04 6.91
CA GLY A 85 -16.17 -1.50 6.45
C GLY A 85 -15.45 -2.35 5.40
N PHE A 86 -14.52 -1.71 4.70
CA PHE A 86 -13.62 -2.32 3.72
C PHE A 86 -12.21 -2.36 4.29
N ASN A 87 -11.57 -3.54 4.31
CA ASN A 87 -10.24 -3.70 4.90
C ASN A 87 -9.16 -3.68 3.81
N SER A 88 -8.07 -2.97 4.09
CA SER A 88 -6.80 -3.05 3.35
C SER A 88 -5.69 -3.53 4.27
N ILE A 89 -4.67 -4.18 3.70
CA ILE A 89 -3.47 -4.61 4.43
C ILE A 89 -2.32 -3.77 3.90
N GLU A 90 -1.61 -3.12 4.81
CA GLU A 90 -0.45 -2.32 4.50
C GLU A 90 0.77 -2.89 5.21
N ASP A 91 1.88 -3.04 4.49
CA ASP A 91 3.17 -3.37 5.09
C ASP A 91 3.91 -2.07 5.37
N ARG A 92 4.14 -1.76 6.65
CA ARG A 92 4.89 -0.59 7.09
C ARG A 92 6.18 -1.05 7.71
N PHE A 93 7.29 -0.46 7.31
CA PHE A 93 8.60 -0.76 7.88
C PHE A 93 9.44 0.49 8.06
N ILE A 94 10.38 0.40 8.99
CA ILE A 94 11.42 1.39 9.22
C ILE A 94 12.78 0.70 9.16
N ILE A 95 13.76 1.37 8.55
CA ILE A 95 15.15 0.92 8.50
C ILE A 95 16.02 2.09 8.93
N VAL A 96 16.82 1.89 9.97
CA VAL A 96 17.87 2.81 10.39
C VAL A 96 19.19 2.26 9.89
N SER A 97 19.89 3.04 9.07
CA SER A 97 21.14 2.62 8.46
C SER A 97 22.19 3.72 8.44
N LYS A 98 23.45 3.31 8.35
CA LYS A 98 24.61 4.20 8.28
C LYS A 98 25.32 3.99 6.95
N ASN A 99 25.55 5.07 6.22
CA ASN A 99 26.34 5.05 4.99
C ASN A 99 27.82 4.80 5.33
N LEU A 100 28.42 3.77 4.74
CA LEU A 100 29.84 3.47 4.90
C LEU A 100 30.69 4.00 3.74
N LYS A 101 30.08 4.57 2.69
CA LYS A 101 30.81 5.27 1.63
C LYS A 101 31.38 6.56 2.20
N ARG A 102 32.71 6.69 2.12
CA ARG A 102 33.46 7.92 2.43
C ARG A 102 33.38 8.90 1.28
#